data_AF-W9G467-F1
#
_entry.id   AF-W9G467-F1
#
_cell.length_a   1.000
_cell.length_b   1.000
_cell.length_c   1.000
_cell.angle_alpha   90.00
_cell.angle_beta   90.00
_cell.angle_gamma   90.00
#
_symmetry.space_group_name_H-M   'P 1'
#
loop_
_entity.id
_entity.type
_entity.pdbx_description
1 polymer ?
#
loop_
_entity_poly.entity_id
_entity_poly.type
_entity_poly.pdbx_seq_one_letter_code
_entity_poly.pdbx_strand_id
1 'polypeptide(L)'
;MKISETIHYDASPDTVFAMLTDEGFQERKCLDAGAVSHDTTITTEGSGARIVTHRELPTHDLPDFAKSIVGSKLAVTETYAWGPAAADTSRVGDLTVQVSGAPVVMRAKVALVPNGGGTRMQIDGDLKASIPLLGGKVEKASAPAVVDAIHSEGRTGRGWLAEHA
;
A
#
# COMPACT_ATOMS: atom_id res chain seq x y z
N MET A 1 8.00 13.21 -5.39
CA MET A 1 7.49 13.82 -4.14
C MET A 1 7.67 12.84 -2.99
N LYS A 2 8.19 13.28 -1.83
CA LYS A 2 8.40 12.38 -0.68
C LYS A 2 7.09 12.14 0.09
N ILE A 3 6.90 10.89 0.51
CA ILE A 3 5.82 10.42 1.40
C ILE A 3 6.50 9.65 2.54
N SER A 4 6.19 9.99 3.78
CA SER A 4 6.68 9.28 4.97
C SER A 4 5.52 9.13 5.93
N GLU A 5 5.09 7.90 6.14
CA GLU A 5 3.91 7.58 6.94
C GLU A 5 4.25 6.49 7.96
N THR A 6 3.52 6.50 9.07
CA THR A 6 3.66 5.49 10.13
C THR A 6 2.30 4.97 10.54
N ILE A 7 2.17 3.65 10.62
CA ILE A 7 1.01 2.94 11.12
C ILE A 7 1.41 2.18 12.38
N HIS A 8 0.58 2.28 13.42
CA HIS A 8 0.74 1.50 14.64
C HIS A 8 -0.28 0.36 14.68
N TYR A 9 0.20 -0.82 15.06
CA TYR A 9 -0.59 -2.02 15.30
C TYR A 9 -0.31 -2.54 16.70
N ASP A 10 -1.37 -2.92 17.42
CA ASP A 10 -1.28 -3.54 18.75
C ASP A 10 -1.09 -5.06 18.63
N ALA A 11 -0.15 -5.47 17.78
CA ALA A 11 0.22 -6.86 17.53
C ALA A 11 1.72 -6.97 17.19
N SER A 12 2.31 -8.15 17.41
CA SER A 12 3.73 -8.40 17.12
C SER A 12 4.06 -8.26 15.62
N PRO A 13 5.31 -7.98 15.24
CA PRO A 13 5.68 -7.86 13.83
C PRO A 13 5.38 -9.11 13.01
N ASP A 14 5.50 -10.30 13.60
CA ASP A 14 5.15 -11.55 12.92
C ASP A 14 3.64 -11.71 12.74
N THR A 15 2.82 -11.29 13.71
CA THR A 15 1.35 -11.27 13.56
C THR A 15 0.92 -10.26 12.49
N VAL A 16 1.52 -9.07 12.47
CA VAL A 16 1.26 -8.06 11.44
C VAL A 16 1.69 -8.57 10.07
N PHE A 17 2.86 -9.20 9.97
CA PHE A 17 3.32 -9.81 8.72
C PHE A 17 2.36 -10.89 8.24
N ALA A 18 1.92 -11.79 9.12
CA ALA A 18 0.94 -12.83 8.80
C ALA A 18 -0.37 -12.25 8.25
N MET A 19 -0.90 -11.19 8.89
CA MET A 19 -2.06 -10.45 8.37
C MET A 19 -1.77 -9.86 6.98
N LEU A 20 -0.63 -9.18 6.80
CA LEU A 20 -0.30 -8.58 5.49
C LEU A 20 -0.18 -9.63 4.38
N THR A 21 0.17 -10.88 4.71
CA THR A 21 0.25 -12.01 3.77
C THR A 21 -0.99 -12.91 3.78
N ASP A 22 -2.10 -12.46 4.36
CA ASP A 22 -3.37 -13.20 4.36
C ASP A 22 -4.25 -12.77 3.18
N GLU A 23 -4.80 -13.74 2.45
CA GLU A 23 -5.65 -13.48 1.28
C GLU A 23 -6.94 -12.74 1.65
N GLY A 24 -7.57 -13.11 2.77
CA GLY A 24 -8.80 -12.47 3.26
C GLY A 24 -8.54 -11.03 3.70
N PHE A 25 -7.40 -10.75 4.32
CA PHE A 25 -6.99 -9.38 4.61
C PHE A 25 -6.79 -8.56 3.32
N GLN A 26 -6.14 -9.13 2.30
CA GLN A 26 -5.92 -8.43 1.02
C GLN A 26 -7.23 -8.14 0.28
N GLU A 27 -8.18 -9.08 0.29
CA GLU A 27 -9.54 -8.85 -0.20
C GLU A 27 -10.23 -7.73 0.58
N ARG A 28 -10.24 -7.81 1.91
CA ARG A 28 -10.87 -6.79 2.77
C ARG A 28 -10.30 -5.40 2.52
N LYS A 29 -8.98 -5.30 2.39
CA LYS A 29 -8.25 -4.07 2.08
C LYS A 29 -8.69 -3.45 0.75
N CYS A 30 -8.94 -4.27 -0.27
CA CYS A 30 -9.44 -3.80 -1.56
C CYS A 30 -10.89 -3.30 -1.47
N LEU A 31 -11.75 -4.04 -0.76
CA LEU A 31 -13.15 -3.67 -0.55
C LEU A 31 -13.29 -2.36 0.24
N ASP A 32 -12.53 -2.21 1.33
CA ASP A 32 -12.54 -0.98 2.15
C ASP A 32 -11.96 0.23 1.40
N ALA A 33 -11.10 0.00 0.39
CA ALA A 33 -10.62 1.04 -0.52
C ALA A 33 -11.65 1.41 -1.61
N GLY A 34 -12.79 0.71 -1.70
CA GLY A 34 -13.82 0.94 -2.70
C GLY A 34 -13.48 0.37 -4.08
N ALA A 35 -12.64 -0.67 -4.15
CA ALA A 35 -12.32 -1.32 -5.42
C ALA A 35 -13.58 -1.93 -6.07
N VAL A 36 -13.78 -1.67 -7.36
CA VAL A 36 -14.88 -2.27 -8.14
C VAL A 36 -14.51 -3.64 -8.70
N SER A 37 -13.22 -3.92 -8.80
CA SER A 37 -12.65 -5.24 -9.05
C SER A 37 -11.25 -5.29 -8.43
N HIS A 38 -10.85 -6.47 -7.98
CA HIS A 38 -9.50 -6.71 -7.48
C HIS A 38 -9.08 -8.17 -7.69
N ASP A 39 -7.78 -8.38 -7.69
CA ASP A 39 -7.13 -9.68 -7.68
C ASP A 39 -5.83 -9.57 -6.87
N THR A 40 -5.52 -10.60 -6.08
CA THR A 40 -4.30 -10.63 -5.29
C THR A 40 -3.62 -11.98 -5.43
N THR A 41 -2.31 -11.96 -5.69
CA THR A 41 -1.44 -13.13 -5.64
C THR A 41 -0.44 -12.96 -4.50
N ILE A 42 -0.31 -13.99 -3.66
CA ILE A 42 0.68 -14.05 -2.58
C ILE A 42 1.61 -15.23 -2.86
N THR A 43 2.91 -14.95 -2.91
CA THR A 43 3.95 -15.96 -3.15
C THR A 43 4.95 -15.94 -2.01
N THR A 44 5.14 -17.08 -1.34
CA THR A 44 6.18 -17.23 -0.32
C THR A 44 7.57 -17.25 -0.98
N GLU A 45 8.50 -16.43 -0.47
CA GLU A 45 9.86 -16.33 -0.98
C GLU A 45 10.84 -16.59 0.19
N GLY A 46 11.16 -17.87 0.43
CA GLY A 46 11.92 -18.28 1.61
C GLY A 46 11.13 -17.99 2.90
N SER A 47 11.66 -17.16 3.79
CA SER A 47 10.95 -16.64 4.97
C SER A 47 10.42 -15.21 4.80
N GLY A 48 10.48 -14.69 3.57
CA GLY A 48 9.79 -13.49 3.11
C GLY A 48 8.56 -13.84 2.25
N ALA A 49 7.98 -12.83 1.60
CA ALA A 49 6.83 -13.01 0.72
C ALA A 49 6.74 -11.88 -0.30
N ARG A 50 6.19 -12.20 -1.46
CA ARG A 50 5.79 -11.24 -2.48
C ARG A 50 4.26 -11.21 -2.57
N ILE A 51 3.69 -10.02 -2.44
CA ILE A 51 2.25 -9.78 -2.59
C ILE A 51 2.07 -8.87 -3.80
N VAL A 52 1.27 -9.28 -4.77
CA VAL A 52 0.90 -8.47 -5.93
C VAL A 52 -0.61 -8.31 -5.94
N THR A 53 -1.08 -7.08 -5.83
CA THR A 53 -2.50 -6.75 -5.80
C THR A 53 -2.83 -5.84 -6.98
N HIS A 54 -3.79 -6.24 -7.78
CA HIS A 54 -4.40 -5.45 -8.83
C HIS A 54 -5.77 -4.95 -8.34
N ARG A 55 -6.06 -3.66 -8.47
CA ARG A 55 -7.37 -3.09 -8.11
C ARG A 55 -7.82 -2.02 -9.11
N GLU A 56 -9.10 -2.03 -9.45
CA GLU A 56 -9.75 -0.92 -10.16
C GLU A 56 -10.52 -0.05 -9.16
N LEU A 57 -10.19 1.23 -9.12
CA LEU A 57 -10.84 2.22 -8.25
C LEU A 57 -11.66 3.21 -9.10
N PRO A 58 -12.82 3.68 -8.62
CA PRO A 58 -13.58 4.72 -9.32
C PRO A 58 -12.85 6.06 -9.28
N THR A 59 -12.85 6.84 -10.37
CA THR A 59 -12.10 8.11 -10.44
C THR A 59 -12.92 9.35 -10.08
N HIS A 60 -14.15 9.18 -9.57
CA HIS A 60 -15.09 10.28 -9.34
C HIS A 60 -14.53 11.42 -8.48
N ASP A 61 -13.71 11.11 -7.48
CA ASP A 61 -13.10 12.10 -6.58
C ASP A 61 -11.79 12.70 -7.11
N LEU A 62 -11.29 12.23 -8.25
CA LEU A 62 -10.11 12.80 -8.87
C LEU A 62 -10.41 14.15 -9.54
N PRO A 63 -9.46 15.09 -9.54
CA PRO A 63 -9.55 16.29 -10.36
C PRO A 63 -9.69 15.95 -11.86
N ASP A 64 -10.36 16.81 -12.63
CA ASP A 64 -10.64 16.56 -14.06
C ASP A 64 -9.39 16.30 -14.90
N PHE A 65 -8.28 17.00 -14.61
CA PHE A 65 -7.02 16.76 -15.32
C PHE A 65 -6.41 15.39 -15.01
N ALA A 66 -6.69 14.80 -13.84
CA ALA A 66 -6.26 13.45 -13.51
C ALA A 66 -7.18 12.44 -14.19
N LYS A 67 -8.51 12.67 -14.17
CA LYS A 67 -9.49 11.87 -14.93
C LYS A 67 -9.18 11.83 -16.42
N SER A 68 -8.72 12.93 -17.03
CA SER A 68 -8.35 12.93 -18.45
C SER A 68 -7.15 12.04 -18.79
N ILE A 69 -6.34 11.67 -17.80
CA ILE A 69 -5.17 10.80 -17.99
C ILE A 69 -5.57 9.33 -17.80
N VAL A 70 -6.29 9.01 -16.72
CA VAL A 70 -6.60 7.61 -16.34
C VAL A 70 -7.99 7.14 -16.78
N GLY A 71 -8.87 8.04 -17.20
CA GLY A 71 -10.25 7.75 -17.56
C GLY A 71 -11.20 7.64 -16.35
N SER A 72 -12.27 6.86 -16.52
CA SER A 72 -13.33 6.67 -15.51
C SER A 72 -12.96 5.67 -14.41
N LYS A 73 -11.91 4.88 -14.61
CA LYS A 73 -11.40 3.89 -13.64
C LYS A 73 -9.89 4.00 -13.53
N LEU A 74 -9.39 3.95 -12.29
CA LEU A 74 -7.98 3.93 -11.97
C LEU A 74 -7.56 2.49 -11.71
N ALA A 75 -6.83 1.88 -12.65
CA ALA A 75 -6.24 0.57 -12.45
C ALA A 75 -4.87 0.72 -11.77
N VAL A 76 -4.73 0.12 -10.59
CA VAL A 76 -3.53 0.19 -9.74
C VAL A 76 -2.95 -1.21 -9.55
N THR A 77 -1.65 -1.33 -9.75
CA THR A 77 -0.87 -2.50 -9.33
C THR A 77 -0.02 -2.13 -8.13
N GLU A 78 -0.26 -2.79 -7.01
CA GLU A 78 0.55 -2.69 -5.80
C GLU A 78 1.39 -3.96 -5.66
N THR A 79 2.65 -3.79 -5.27
CA THR A 79 3.56 -4.91 -5.01
C THR A 79 4.33 -4.67 -3.74
N TYR A 80 4.17 -5.57 -2.78
CA TYR A 80 5.08 -5.71 -1.65
C TYR A 80 6.06 -6.85 -1.92
N ALA A 81 7.33 -6.61 -1.64
CA ALA A 81 8.37 -7.62 -1.59
C ALA A 81 9.03 -7.58 -0.21
N TRP A 82 8.66 -8.52 0.65
CA TRP A 82 9.12 -8.61 2.03
C TRP A 82 10.32 -9.53 2.16
N GLY A 83 11.31 -9.08 2.91
CA GLY A 83 12.42 -9.91 3.35
C GLY A 83 12.08 -10.80 4.55
N PRO A 84 13.04 -11.64 4.97
CA PRO A 84 12.91 -12.47 6.17
C PRO A 84 12.83 -11.61 7.44
N ALA A 85 12.31 -12.19 8.53
CA ALA A 85 12.46 -11.60 9.86
C ALA A 85 13.92 -11.55 10.28
N ALA A 86 14.31 -10.45 10.90
CA ALA A 86 15.53 -10.33 11.67
C ALA A 86 15.37 -10.99 13.05
N ALA A 87 16.48 -11.08 13.81
CA ALA A 87 16.51 -11.71 15.12
C ALA A 87 15.60 -11.01 16.16
N ASP A 88 15.33 -9.72 15.98
CA ASP A 88 14.44 -8.93 16.83
C ASP A 88 12.98 -8.95 16.34
N THR A 89 12.63 -9.81 15.38
CA THR A 89 11.33 -9.90 14.67
C THR A 89 11.04 -8.76 13.69
N SER A 90 11.94 -7.76 13.56
CA SER A 90 11.75 -6.71 12.55
C SER A 90 11.82 -7.27 11.13
N ARG A 91 11.11 -6.62 10.20
CA ARG A 91 11.10 -6.98 8.77
C ARG A 91 11.24 -5.73 7.94
N VAL A 92 11.93 -5.85 6.81
CA VAL A 92 12.00 -4.81 5.79
C VAL A 92 11.43 -5.33 4.48
N GLY A 93 10.87 -4.43 3.69
CA GLY A 93 10.35 -4.74 2.37
C GLY A 93 10.41 -3.54 1.44
N ASP A 94 10.14 -3.82 0.18
CA ASP A 94 9.95 -2.83 -0.88
C ASP A 94 8.46 -2.78 -1.25
N LEU A 95 7.92 -1.57 -1.37
CA LEU A 95 6.58 -1.29 -1.90
C LEU A 95 6.71 -0.57 -3.24
N THR A 96 6.04 -1.07 -4.26
CA THR A 96 5.86 -0.38 -5.53
C THR A 96 4.38 -0.28 -5.86
N VAL A 97 3.91 0.92 -6.18
CA VAL A 97 2.54 1.16 -6.64
C VAL A 97 2.59 1.82 -8.00
N GLN A 98 1.87 1.27 -8.98
CA GLN A 98 1.86 1.73 -10.36
C GLN A 98 0.44 1.96 -10.84
N VAL A 99 0.25 3.04 -11.61
CA VAL A 99 -1.03 3.33 -12.27
C VAL A 99 -0.94 2.91 -13.73
N SER A 100 -1.88 2.08 -14.18
CA SER A 100 -1.99 1.73 -15.60
C SER A 100 -2.47 2.93 -16.42
N GLY A 101 -1.89 3.14 -17.60
CA GLY A 101 -2.27 4.26 -18.49
C GLY A 101 -1.67 5.62 -18.11
N ALA A 102 -1.00 5.74 -16.96
CA ALA A 102 -0.30 6.95 -16.54
C ALA A 102 1.12 6.62 -16.06
N PRO A 103 2.16 7.40 -16.42
CA PRO A 103 3.51 7.15 -15.94
C PRO A 103 3.69 7.68 -14.50
N VAL A 104 2.87 7.16 -13.57
CA VAL A 104 2.85 7.50 -12.15
C VAL A 104 3.22 6.26 -11.34
N VAL A 105 4.26 6.39 -10.52
CA VAL A 105 4.79 5.30 -9.70
C VAL A 105 5.13 5.82 -8.30
N MET A 106 4.73 5.11 -7.27
CA MET A 106 5.30 5.23 -5.93
C MET A 106 6.28 4.08 -5.71
N ARG A 107 7.48 4.39 -5.20
CA ARG A 107 8.42 3.39 -4.66
C ARG A 107 8.72 3.74 -3.22
N ALA A 108 8.63 2.77 -2.33
CA ALA A 108 8.87 2.98 -0.91
C ALA A 108 9.65 1.81 -0.29
N LYS A 109 10.43 2.14 0.74
CA LYS A 109 10.88 1.17 1.73
C LYS A 109 9.82 1.06 2.81
N VAL A 110 9.58 -0.17 3.26
CA VAL A 110 8.62 -0.45 4.31
C VAL A 110 9.32 -1.25 5.40
N ALA A 111 9.05 -0.94 6.66
CA ALA A 111 9.63 -1.66 7.79
C ALA A 111 8.56 -1.97 8.84
N LEU A 112 8.50 -3.21 9.30
CA LEU A 112 7.80 -3.60 10.52
C LEU A 112 8.83 -3.61 11.65
N VAL A 113 8.67 -2.70 12.61
CA VAL A 113 9.62 -2.54 13.72
C VAL A 113 8.90 -2.85 15.03
N PRO A 114 9.46 -3.72 15.90
CA PRO A 114 8.95 -3.93 17.24
C PRO A 114 8.81 -2.60 18.00
N ASN A 115 7.68 -2.38 18.65
CA ASN A 115 7.44 -1.18 19.45
C ASN A 115 6.63 -1.54 20.70
N GLY A 116 7.33 -1.84 21.79
CA GLY A 116 6.70 -2.37 23.01
C GLY A 116 6.03 -3.72 22.73
N GLY A 117 4.75 -3.84 23.08
CA GLY A 117 3.94 -5.02 22.77
C GLY A 117 3.35 -5.04 21.35
N GLY A 118 3.62 -4.03 20.53
CA GLY A 118 3.05 -3.86 19.20
C GLY A 118 4.09 -3.67 18.10
N THR A 119 3.64 -3.18 16.96
CA THR A 119 4.44 -2.94 15.76
C THR A 119 4.26 -1.50 15.29
N ARG A 120 5.37 -0.88 14.92
CA ARG A 120 5.40 0.34 14.12
C ARG A 120 5.74 -0.02 12.68
N MET A 121 4.77 0.11 11.78
CA MET A 121 4.99 -0.01 10.34
C MET A 121 5.37 1.36 9.77
N GLN A 122 6.58 1.48 9.22
CA GLN A 122 7.08 2.71 8.60
C GLN A 122 7.06 2.56 7.09
N ILE A 123 6.58 3.57 6.37
CA ILE A 123 6.54 3.62 4.91
C ILE A 123 7.23 4.89 4.45
N ASP A 124 8.38 4.75 3.80
CA ASP A 124 9.20 5.87 3.33
C ASP A 124 9.40 5.77 1.82
N GLY A 125 8.74 6.65 1.06
CA GLY A 125 8.66 6.54 -0.39
C GLY A 125 8.76 7.83 -1.17
N ASP A 126 8.85 7.65 -2.48
CA ASP A 126 8.80 8.71 -3.48
C ASP A 126 7.71 8.42 -4.51
N LEU A 127 6.74 9.34 -4.60
CA LEU A 127 5.72 9.38 -5.64
C LEU A 127 6.22 10.21 -6.81
N LYS A 128 6.34 9.58 -7.98
CA LYS A 128 6.86 10.20 -9.20
C LYS A 128 5.83 10.15 -10.32
N ALA A 129 5.60 11.28 -10.99
CA ALA A 129 4.83 11.35 -12.23
C ALA A 129 5.71 11.86 -13.38
N SER A 130 5.92 11.04 -14.41
CA SER A 130 6.76 11.34 -15.57
C SER A 130 5.93 11.85 -16.75
N ILE A 131 5.14 12.91 -16.51
CA ILE A 131 4.27 13.53 -17.52
C ILE A 131 4.87 14.89 -17.92
N PRO A 132 5.17 15.13 -19.21
CA PRO A 132 5.70 16.42 -19.67
C PRO A 132 4.82 17.58 -19.22
N LEU A 133 5.44 18.62 -18.65
CA LEU A 133 4.80 19.86 -18.15
C LEU A 133 3.82 19.70 -16.97
N LEU A 134 3.28 18.49 -16.72
CA LEU A 134 2.26 18.24 -15.70
C LEU A 134 2.73 17.39 -14.52
N GLY A 135 3.91 16.76 -14.60
CA GLY A 135 4.39 15.80 -13.60
C GLY A 135 4.32 16.32 -12.16
N GLY A 136 4.88 17.50 -11.88
CA GLY A 136 4.83 18.07 -10.53
C GLY A 136 3.41 18.40 -10.03
N LYS A 137 2.51 18.80 -10.95
CA LYS A 137 1.10 19.08 -10.62
C LYS A 137 0.36 17.78 -10.28
N VAL A 138 0.62 16.71 -11.03
CA VAL A 138 0.06 15.38 -10.78
C VAL A 138 0.57 14.82 -9.46
N GLU A 139 1.89 14.86 -9.20
CA GLU A 139 2.47 14.43 -7.92
C GLU A 139 1.80 15.15 -6.72
N LYS A 140 1.65 16.47 -6.80
CA LYS A 140 1.03 17.27 -5.73
C LYS A 140 -0.45 16.94 -5.50
N ALA A 141 -1.19 16.64 -6.57
CA ALA A 141 -2.61 16.32 -6.45
C ALA A 141 -2.86 14.87 -6.02
N SER A 142 -1.96 13.95 -6.37
CA SER A 142 -2.08 12.53 -5.99
C SER A 142 -1.61 12.24 -4.56
N ALA A 143 -0.69 13.05 -4.01
CA ALA A 143 -0.12 12.77 -2.69
C ALA A 143 -1.13 12.65 -1.54
N PRO A 144 -2.14 13.54 -1.39
CA PRO A 144 -3.16 13.36 -0.35
C PRO A 144 -3.89 12.03 -0.47
N ALA A 145 -4.29 11.63 -1.68
CA ALA A 145 -4.97 10.35 -1.92
C ALA A 145 -4.09 9.14 -1.57
N VAL A 146 -2.78 9.23 -1.81
CA VAL A 146 -1.83 8.17 -1.40
C VAL A 146 -1.73 8.07 0.12
N VAL A 147 -1.64 9.22 0.82
CA VAL A 147 -1.61 9.25 2.29
C VAL A 147 -2.91 8.70 2.88
N ASP A 148 -4.05 9.13 2.34
CA ASP A 148 -5.37 8.66 2.77
C ASP A 148 -5.53 7.15 2.55
N ALA A 149 -5.02 6.62 1.44
CA ALA A 149 -4.99 5.18 1.17
C ALA A 149 -4.16 4.43 2.22
N ILE A 150 -2.94 4.90 2.51
CA ILE A 150 -2.07 4.30 3.55
C ILE A 150 -2.79 4.28 4.91
N HIS A 151 -3.44 5.38 5.28
CA HIS A 151 -4.18 5.45 6.55
C HIS A 151 -5.42 4.56 6.55
N SER A 152 -6.07 4.40 5.40
CA SER A 152 -7.19 3.47 5.23
C SER A 152 -6.76 2.03 5.42
N GLU A 153 -5.66 1.61 4.78
CA GLU A 153 -5.09 0.28 4.96
C GLU A 153 -4.71 0.05 6.43
N GLY A 154 -4.14 1.06 7.10
CA GLY A 154 -3.86 1.00 8.54
C GLY A 154 -5.11 0.84 9.42
N ARG A 155 -6.23 1.46 9.06
CA ARG A 155 -7.52 1.27 9.76
C ARG A 155 -8.05 -0.15 9.54
N THR A 156 -8.04 -0.63 8.30
CA THR A 156 -8.46 -2.00 7.96
C THR A 156 -7.61 -3.02 8.72
N GLY A 157 -6.28 -2.85 8.77
CA GLY A 157 -5.40 -3.76 9.50
C GLY A 157 -5.63 -3.78 11.01
N ARG A 158 -5.89 -2.62 11.63
CA ARG A 158 -6.26 -2.59 13.06
C ARG A 158 -7.59 -3.29 13.33
N GLY A 159 -8.59 -3.09 12.47
CA GLY A 159 -9.87 -3.78 12.57
C GLY A 159 -9.71 -5.30 12.44
N TRP A 160 -9.00 -5.74 11.40
CA TRP A 160 -8.70 -7.15 11.17
C TRP A 160 -8.02 -7.81 12.38
N LEU A 161 -6.97 -7.20 12.91
CA LEU A 161 -6.24 -7.74 14.06
C LEU A 161 -7.10 -7.80 15.31
N ALA A 162 -7.97 -6.81 15.54
CA ALA A 162 -8.89 -6.82 16.68
C ALA A 162 -9.94 -7.95 16.60
N GLU A 163 -10.33 -8.33 15.38
CA GLU A 163 -11.28 -9.42 15.13
C GLU A 163 -10.64 -10.82 15.18
N HIS A 164 -9.32 -10.90 15.04
CA HIS A 164 -8.54 -12.15 14.95
C HIS A 164 -7.49 -12.29 16.07
N ALA A 165 -7.63 -11.53 17.16
CA ALA A 165 -6.77 -11.59 18.34
C ALA A 165 -7.13 -12.74 19.30
#